data_AF-A0A410QBL6-F1
#
_entry.id   AF-A0A410QBL6-F1
#
_cell.length_a   1.000
_cell.length_b   1.000
_cell.length_c   1.000
_cell.angle_alpha   90.00
_cell.angle_beta   90.00
_cell.angle_gamma   90.00
#
_symmetry.space_group_name_H-M   'P 1'
#
loop_
_entity.id
_entity.type
_entity.pdbx_description
1 polymer ?
#
loop_
_entity_poly.entity_id
_entity_poly.type
_entity_poly.pdbx_seq_one_letter_code
_entity_poly.pdbx_strand_id
1 'polypeptide(L)'
;MKKKILLFSVLLFSLLVSVKVLASTPNWGKSTESKPIGLFFTGYVQCQPSYYDSRGGHAVFGWFQYTNTADDSRYYTEAGINKYDSNIYTKSKVIRDIWGFGHEKAEFDYGFFWAGNGDNWPTPARIKEELNKDKLKGYSMLAE
;
A
#
# COMPACT_ATOMS: atom_id res chain seq x y z
N MET A 1 50.43 8.22 -10.16
CA MET A 1 49.34 8.29 -11.16
C MET A 1 48.29 7.18 -11.00
N LYS A 2 48.68 5.91 -10.84
CA LYS A 2 47.74 4.76 -10.71
C LYS A 2 46.67 4.90 -9.61
N LYS A 3 47.01 5.45 -8.43
CA LYS A 3 46.05 5.69 -7.33
C LYS A 3 44.95 6.71 -7.67
N LYS A 4 45.28 7.75 -8.46
CA LYS A 4 44.31 8.78 -8.88
C LYS A 4 43.33 8.24 -9.93
N ILE A 5 43.81 7.35 -10.81
CA ILE A 5 42.98 6.69 -11.83
C ILE A 5 41.98 5.72 -11.18
N LEU A 6 42.41 4.97 -10.16
CA LEU A 6 41.53 4.05 -9.42
C LEU A 6 40.43 4.80 -8.64
N LEU A 7 40.78 5.92 -8.00
CA LEU A 7 39.80 6.77 -7.31
C LEU A 7 38.77 7.36 -8.29
N PHE A 8 39.23 7.80 -9.46
CA PHE A 8 38.35 8.35 -10.49
C PHE A 8 37.42 7.27 -11.09
N SER A 9 37.92 6.05 -11.28
CA SER A 9 37.09 4.95 -11.79
C SER A 9 36.03 4.48 -10.79
N VAL A 10 36.36 4.45 -9.49
CA VAL A 10 35.38 4.10 -8.44
C VAL A 10 34.28 5.17 -8.33
N LEU A 11 34.66 6.45 -8.38
CA LEU A 11 33.69 7.56 -8.35
C LEU A 11 32.76 7.54 -9.58
N LEU A 12 33.32 7.26 -10.76
CA LEU A 12 32.55 7.16 -12.01
C LEU A 12 31.60 5.95 -11.97
N PHE A 13 32.03 4.84 -11.39
CA PHE A 13 31.18 3.64 -11.24
C PHE A 13 30.03 3.87 -10.26
N SER A 14 30.24 4.62 -9.16
CA SER A 14 29.15 4.96 -8.22
C SER A 14 28.15 5.97 -8.78
N LEU A 15 28.54 6.80 -9.75
CA LEU A 15 27.61 7.67 -10.49
C LEU A 15 26.79 6.90 -11.55
N LEU A 16 27.38 5.89 -12.18
CA LEU A 16 26.71 5.06 -13.20
C LEU A 16 25.74 4.04 -12.59
N VAL A 17 26.05 3.52 -11.40
CA VAL A 17 25.17 2.60 -10.68
C VAL A 17 24.22 3.42 -9.79
N SER A 18 23.26 4.09 -10.42
CA SER A 18 22.07 4.58 -9.72
C SER A 18 21.25 3.36 -9.28
N VAL A 19 21.60 2.77 -8.14
CA VAL A 19 20.75 1.74 -7.52
C VAL A 19 19.45 2.45 -7.16
N LYS A 20 18.42 2.28 -7.99
CA LYS A 20 17.05 2.60 -7.60
C LYS A 20 16.67 1.61 -6.52
N VAL A 21 17.08 1.88 -5.28
CA VAL A 21 16.44 1.30 -4.13
C VAL A 21 15.04 1.89 -4.17
N LEU A 22 14.08 1.14 -4.72
CA LEU A 22 12.66 1.35 -4.48
C LEU A 22 12.49 1.22 -2.97
N ALA A 23 12.74 2.32 -2.25
CA ALA A 23 12.38 2.41 -0.86
C ALA A 23 10.87 2.16 -0.85
N SER A 24 10.45 1.03 -0.29
CA SER A 24 9.04 0.76 -0.06
C SER A 24 8.54 1.88 0.82
N THR A 25 7.84 2.82 0.21
CA THR A 25 7.05 3.84 0.90
C THR A 25 6.33 3.17 2.07
N PRO A 26 6.27 3.80 3.26
CA PRO A 26 5.59 3.21 4.42
C PRO A 26 4.09 3.00 4.17
N ASN A 27 3.56 3.55 3.07
CA ASN A 27 2.20 3.36 2.57
C ASN A 27 2.17 2.23 1.52
N TRP A 28 1.91 0.99 1.96
CA TRP A 28 1.89 -0.18 1.08
C TRP A 28 0.87 -1.23 1.55
N GLY A 29 0.53 -2.16 0.65
CA GLY A 29 -0.32 -3.31 0.95
C GLY A 29 0.23 -4.57 0.31
N LYS A 30 -0.15 -5.73 0.85
CA LYS A 30 0.19 -7.04 0.29
C LYS A 30 -0.87 -8.09 0.63
N SER A 31 -0.87 -9.15 -0.17
CA SER A 31 -1.57 -10.39 0.11
C SER A 31 -0.56 -11.53 0.27
N THR A 32 -0.86 -12.46 1.18
CA THR A 32 -0.19 -13.75 1.26
C THR A 32 -1.21 -14.86 1.16
N GLU A 33 -1.01 -15.78 0.22
CA GLU A 33 -1.82 -16.98 0.04
C GLU A 33 -1.26 -18.17 0.84
N SER A 34 -2.12 -18.91 1.53
CA SER A 34 -1.74 -20.12 2.26
C SER A 34 -1.30 -21.22 1.29
N LYS A 35 -0.16 -21.87 1.55
CA LYS A 35 0.31 -23.02 0.76
C LYS A 35 -0.02 -24.34 1.46
N PRO A 36 -0.21 -25.45 0.71
CA PRO A 36 -0.14 -25.57 -0.75
C PRO A 36 -1.47 -25.36 -1.48
N ILE A 37 -2.61 -25.30 -0.78
CA ILE A 37 -3.96 -25.39 -1.39
C ILE A 37 -4.60 -24.02 -1.66
N GLY A 38 -4.07 -22.92 -1.11
CA GLY A 38 -4.60 -21.58 -1.42
C GLY A 38 -5.91 -21.21 -0.70
N LEU A 39 -6.31 -21.94 0.33
CA LEU A 39 -7.63 -21.77 0.97
C LEU A 39 -7.79 -20.49 1.80
N PHE A 40 -6.69 -19.89 2.24
CA PHE A 40 -6.70 -18.70 3.07
C PHE A 40 -5.81 -17.62 2.49
N PHE A 41 -6.36 -16.42 2.37
CA PHE A 41 -5.64 -15.22 1.97
C PHE A 41 -5.51 -14.28 3.15
N THR A 42 -4.30 -13.81 3.42
CA THR A 42 -4.04 -12.80 4.45
C THR A 42 -3.75 -11.47 3.77
N GLY A 43 -4.73 -10.57 3.76
CA GLY A 43 -4.56 -9.19 3.30
C GLY A 43 -3.94 -8.33 4.38
N TYR A 44 -3.08 -7.41 3.97
CA TYR A 44 -2.41 -6.47 4.85
C TYR A 44 -2.27 -5.11 4.16
N VAL A 45 -2.53 -4.02 4.89
CA VAL A 45 -2.20 -2.67 4.46
C VAL A 45 -1.60 -1.88 5.62
N GLN A 46 -0.62 -1.03 5.30
CA GLN A 46 0.05 -0.12 6.21
C GLN A 46 -0.06 1.31 5.69
N CYS A 47 -0.34 2.26 6.59
CA CYS A 47 -0.44 3.68 6.31
C CYS A 47 0.29 4.49 7.39
N GLN A 48 1.24 5.34 6.99
CA GLN A 48 1.89 6.35 7.82
C GLN A 48 1.51 7.74 7.30
N PRO A 49 0.61 8.48 8.00
CA PRO A 49 0.05 9.72 7.48
C PRO A 49 1.08 10.84 7.27
N SER A 50 2.11 10.91 8.11
CA SER A 50 3.17 11.92 7.98
C SER A 50 4.08 11.75 6.77
N TYR A 51 4.06 10.59 6.12
CA TYR A 51 4.88 10.37 4.93
C TYR A 51 4.24 11.02 3.70
N TYR A 52 5.00 11.90 3.05
CA TYR A 52 4.61 12.48 1.77
C TYR A 52 4.99 11.55 0.63
N ASP A 53 3.99 11.01 -0.06
CA ASP A 53 4.17 10.09 -1.18
C ASP A 53 4.00 10.80 -2.53
N SER A 54 4.86 10.49 -3.50
CA SER A 54 4.73 11.01 -4.87
C SER A 54 3.41 10.64 -5.58
N ARG A 55 2.70 9.60 -5.12
CA ARG A 55 1.43 9.11 -5.72
C ARG A 55 0.21 9.97 -5.39
N GLY A 56 0.26 10.76 -4.32
CA GLY A 56 -0.91 11.49 -3.82
C GLY A 56 -0.68 12.39 -2.60
N GLY A 57 0.57 12.54 -2.14
CA GLY A 57 0.93 13.32 -0.96
C GLY A 57 0.75 12.52 0.34
N HIS A 58 0.09 13.10 1.33
CA HIS A 58 -0.15 12.46 2.62
C HIS A 58 -1.35 11.51 2.57
N ALA A 59 -1.16 10.27 2.97
CA ALA A 59 -2.24 9.30 3.12
C ALA A 59 -3.00 9.55 4.43
N VAL A 60 -4.32 9.54 4.39
CA VAL A 60 -5.17 9.69 5.58
C VAL A 60 -5.43 8.33 6.21
N PHE A 61 -5.77 7.34 5.39
CA PHE A 61 -5.90 5.94 5.76
C PHE A 61 -5.61 5.05 4.56
N GLY A 62 -5.23 3.81 4.84
CA GLY A 62 -5.08 2.74 3.85
C GLY A 62 -6.28 1.80 3.86
N TRP A 63 -6.48 1.10 2.75
CA TRP A 63 -7.49 0.05 2.65
C TRP A 63 -7.00 -1.10 1.79
N PHE A 64 -7.55 -2.29 2.01
CA PHE A 64 -7.50 -3.39 1.05
C PHE A 64 -8.85 -4.06 0.92
N GLN A 65 -9.05 -4.75 -0.20
CA GLN A 65 -10.25 -5.50 -0.52
C GLN A 65 -9.82 -6.78 -1.22
N TYR A 66 -10.56 -7.86 -0.98
CA TYR A 66 -10.53 -8.98 -1.89
C TYR A 66 -11.81 -8.95 -2.69
N THR A 67 -11.71 -9.16 -3.99
CA THR A 67 -12.86 -9.44 -4.83
C THR A 67 -12.88 -10.94 -5.05
N ASN A 68 -13.79 -11.63 -4.36
CA ASN A 68 -14.10 -13.03 -4.61
C ASN A 68 -15.59 -13.31 -4.36
N THR A 69 -16.02 -14.54 -4.64
CA THR A 69 -17.42 -14.98 -4.40
C THR A 69 -17.84 -14.97 -2.92
N ALA A 70 -16.90 -14.81 -1.97
CA ALA A 70 -17.11 -15.00 -0.54
C ALA A 70 -17.13 -13.69 0.26
N ASP A 71 -16.42 -12.67 -0.21
CA ASP A 71 -16.19 -11.41 0.46
C ASP A 71 -15.95 -10.33 -0.59
N ASP A 72 -16.70 -9.24 -0.48
CA ASP A 72 -16.48 -7.99 -1.22
C ASP A 72 -16.26 -6.81 -0.25
N SER A 73 -15.95 -7.13 1.02
CA SER A 73 -15.75 -6.13 2.06
C SER A 73 -14.40 -5.45 1.90
N ARG A 74 -14.40 -4.14 2.19
CA ARG A 74 -13.17 -3.35 2.29
C ARG A 74 -12.72 -3.24 3.74
N TYR A 75 -11.42 -3.41 3.96
CA TYR A 75 -10.77 -3.39 5.26
C TYR A 75 -9.86 -2.17 5.36
N TYR A 76 -10.10 -1.33 6.35
CA TYR A 76 -9.44 -0.04 6.50
C TYR A 76 -8.48 -0.01 7.69
N THR A 77 -7.39 0.75 7.58
CA THR A 77 -6.65 1.21 8.75
C THR A 77 -7.46 2.24 9.52
N GLU A 78 -7.02 2.56 10.74
CA GLU A 78 -7.44 3.83 11.35
C GLU A 78 -6.99 5.01 10.49
N ALA A 79 -7.69 6.14 10.65
CA ALA A 79 -7.36 7.39 9.97
C ALA A 79 -6.41 8.24 10.81
N GLY A 80 -5.40 8.80 10.15
CA GLY A 80 -4.48 9.75 10.74
C GLY A 80 -5.16 11.05 11.17
N ILE A 81 -4.61 11.67 12.19
CA ILE A 81 -5.17 12.90 12.78
C ILE A 81 -4.82 14.13 11.94
N ASN A 82 -3.61 14.17 11.36
CA ASN A 82 -3.12 15.24 10.49
C ASN A 82 -1.85 14.82 9.74
N LYS A 83 -1.29 15.71 8.90
CA LYS A 83 -0.07 15.47 8.11
C LYS A 83 1.23 15.32 8.91
N TYR A 84 1.20 15.54 10.22
CA TYR A 84 2.35 15.36 11.11
C TYR A 84 2.23 14.08 11.95
N ASP A 85 1.14 13.32 11.80
CA ASP A 85 0.91 12.08 12.53
C ASP A 85 1.91 11.01 12.10
N SER A 86 2.90 10.75 12.96
CA SER A 86 3.99 9.80 12.73
C SER A 86 3.63 8.36 13.07
N ASN A 87 2.41 8.09 13.51
CA ASN A 87 1.98 6.73 13.79
C ASN A 87 1.90 5.91 12.51
N ILE A 88 2.21 4.62 12.64
CA ILE A 88 2.04 3.64 11.58
C ILE A 88 0.77 2.85 11.88
N TYR A 89 -0.26 3.09 11.09
CA TYR A 89 -1.52 2.36 11.16
C TYR A 89 -1.49 1.15 10.25
N THR A 90 -2.01 0.03 10.74
CA THR A 90 -2.03 -1.23 9.99
C THR A 90 -3.40 -1.88 10.06
N LYS A 91 -3.74 -2.64 9.03
CA LYS A 91 -4.91 -3.53 9.02
C LYS A 91 -4.52 -4.86 8.42
N SER A 92 -4.95 -5.94 9.05
CA SER A 92 -4.77 -7.30 8.56
C SER A 92 -6.08 -8.08 8.71
N LYS A 93 -6.38 -8.93 7.72
CA LYS A 93 -7.52 -9.84 7.76
C LYS A 93 -7.20 -11.12 7.02
N VAL A 94 -7.57 -12.25 7.62
CA VAL A 94 -7.61 -13.54 6.93
C VAL A 94 -9.00 -13.74 6.34
N ILE A 95 -9.04 -14.02 5.06
CA ILE A 95 -10.25 -14.36 4.30
C ILE A 95 -10.12 -15.80 3.85
N ARG A 96 -11.22 -16.54 3.98
CA ARG A 96 -11.31 -17.91 3.49
C ARG A 96 -11.87 -17.88 2.09
N ASP A 97 -11.19 -18.53 1.16
CA ASP A 97 -11.70 -18.69 -0.19
C ASP A 97 -12.75 -19.80 -0.28
N ILE A 98 -13.66 -19.70 -1.25
CA ILE A 98 -14.64 -20.77 -1.52
C ILE A 98 -13.98 -21.76 -2.48
N TRP A 99 -13.72 -22.96 -1.97
CA TRP A 99 -13.10 -24.03 -2.76
C TRP A 99 -14.16 -24.77 -3.59
N GLY A 100 -14.06 -24.71 -4.91
CA GLY A 100 -14.94 -25.42 -5.84
C GLY A 100 -14.59 -25.15 -7.32
N PHE A 101 -14.98 -26.06 -8.22
CA PHE A 101 -14.85 -25.84 -9.66
C PHE A 101 -15.79 -24.70 -10.10
N GLY A 102 -15.25 -23.67 -10.75
CA GLY A 102 -16.02 -22.55 -11.31
C GLY A 102 -16.04 -21.26 -10.49
N HIS A 103 -15.23 -21.14 -9.43
CA HIS A 103 -15.06 -19.88 -8.70
C HIS A 103 -13.89 -19.06 -9.27
N GLU A 104 -14.09 -17.75 -9.39
CA GLU A 104 -13.05 -16.81 -9.80
C GLU A 104 -11.97 -16.72 -8.71
N LYS A 105 -10.70 -16.58 -9.13
CA LYS A 105 -9.57 -16.41 -8.23
C LYS A 105 -9.77 -15.14 -7.41
N ALA A 106 -9.49 -15.20 -6.10
CA ALA A 106 -9.53 -14.01 -5.27
C ALA A 106 -8.51 -12.95 -5.75
N GLU A 107 -9.02 -11.78 -6.13
CA GLU A 107 -8.18 -10.64 -6.52
C GLU A 107 -7.95 -9.73 -5.32
N PHE A 108 -6.70 -9.41 -5.03
CA PHE A 108 -6.34 -8.48 -3.97
C PHE A 108 -6.13 -7.09 -4.55
N ASP A 109 -6.89 -6.11 -4.04
CA ASP A 109 -6.68 -4.70 -4.33
C ASP A 109 -6.42 -3.92 -3.04
N TYR A 110 -5.65 -2.85 -3.15
CA TYR A 110 -5.40 -1.95 -2.04
C TYR A 110 -5.21 -0.51 -2.51
N GLY A 111 -5.41 0.42 -1.59
CA GLY A 111 -5.30 1.82 -1.89
C GLY A 111 -5.25 2.70 -0.66
N PHE A 112 -5.29 4.00 -0.91
CA PHE A 112 -5.19 5.03 0.11
C PHE A 112 -6.15 6.17 -0.21
N PHE A 113 -6.71 6.76 0.83
CA PHE A 113 -7.35 8.07 0.71
C PHE A 113 -6.30 9.16 0.93
N TRP A 114 -6.10 10.02 -0.07
CA TRP A 114 -5.03 11.00 -0.09
C TRP A 114 -5.53 12.41 0.22
N ALA A 115 -4.81 13.13 1.08
CA ALA A 115 -5.06 14.54 1.40
C ALA A 115 -4.21 15.53 0.58
N GLY A 116 -3.52 15.06 -0.48
CA GLY A 116 -2.57 15.90 -1.22
C GLY A 116 -1.44 16.39 -0.31
N ASN A 117 -1.13 17.69 -0.37
CA ASN A 117 -0.13 18.31 0.51
C ASN A 117 -0.51 18.34 2.00
N GLY A 118 -1.72 17.90 2.36
CA GLY A 118 -2.15 17.81 3.76
C GLY A 118 -2.43 19.16 4.42
N ASP A 119 -2.32 20.27 3.68
CA ASP A 119 -2.62 21.62 4.17
C ASP A 119 -4.08 21.78 4.58
N ASN A 120 -4.98 21.05 3.91
CA ASN A 120 -6.40 20.93 4.26
C ASN A 120 -6.72 19.48 4.63
N TRP A 121 -6.33 19.07 5.83
CA TRP A 121 -6.65 17.71 6.30
C TRP A 121 -8.17 17.46 6.29
N PRO A 122 -8.65 16.31 5.81
CA PRO A 122 -10.08 16.04 5.72
C PRO A 122 -10.77 16.08 7.09
N THR A 123 -11.98 16.63 7.11
CA THR A 123 -12.79 16.65 8.34
C THR A 123 -13.22 15.24 8.75
N PRO A 124 -13.51 14.98 10.04
CA PRO A 124 -14.03 13.70 10.48
C PRO A 124 -15.30 13.25 9.71
N ALA A 125 -16.14 14.20 9.29
CA ALA A 125 -17.32 13.90 8.46
C ALA A 125 -16.93 13.40 7.07
N ARG A 126 -15.95 14.02 6.42
CA ARG A 126 -15.44 13.56 5.12
C ARG A 126 -14.79 12.19 5.21
N ILE A 127 -14.02 11.93 6.27
CA ILE A 127 -13.41 10.62 6.50
C ILE A 127 -14.50 9.55 6.64
N LYS A 128 -15.55 9.81 7.43
CA LYS A 128 -16.71 8.90 7.55
C LYS A 128 -17.42 8.66 6.23
N GLU A 129 -17.58 9.69 5.40
CA GLU A 129 -18.17 9.57 4.07
C GLU A 129 -17.34 8.62 3.19
N GLU A 130 -16.01 8.81 3.13
CA GLU A 130 -15.12 7.96 2.33
C GLU A 130 -15.09 6.50 2.78
N LEU A 131 -15.13 6.26 4.10
CA LEU A 131 -15.18 4.90 4.66
C LEU A 131 -16.47 4.15 4.30
N ASN A 132 -17.56 4.88 4.03
CA ASN A 132 -18.86 4.33 3.67
C ASN A 132 -19.07 4.22 2.15
N LYS A 133 -18.09 4.57 1.31
CA LYS A 133 -18.24 4.47 -0.15
C LYS A 133 -18.00 3.04 -0.63
N ASP A 134 -18.93 2.56 -1.46
CA ASP A 134 -18.84 1.27 -2.14
C ASP A 134 -17.58 1.18 -3.02
N LYS A 135 -17.14 2.31 -3.62
CA LYS A 135 -15.97 2.35 -4.52
C LYS A 135 -15.01 3.48 -4.16
N LEU A 136 -13.81 3.12 -3.73
CA LEU A 136 -12.64 3.99 -3.71
C LEU A 136 -11.72 3.55 -4.86
N LYS A 137 -11.21 4.49 -5.66
CA LYS A 137 -10.27 4.15 -6.74
C LYS A 137 -8.97 3.65 -6.09
N GLY A 138 -8.70 2.35 -6.22
CA GLY A 138 -7.44 1.72 -5.82
C GLY A 138 -6.36 1.98 -6.85
N TYR A 139 -5.10 1.80 -6.43
CA TYR A 139 -4.02 1.53 -7.36
C TYR A 139 -3.85 0.02 -7.35
N SER A 140 -4.57 -0.67 -8.24
CA SER A 140 -4.34 -2.09 -8.49
C SER A 140 -2.92 -2.24 -9.02
N MET A 141 -1.99 -2.56 -8.13
CA MET A 141 -0.74 -3.17 -8.55
C MET A 141 -1.05 -4.65 -8.70
N LEU A 142 -1.43 -5.02 -9.92
CA LEU A 142 -1.26 -6.39 -10.39
C LEU A 142 0.11 -6.87 -9.90
N ALA A 143 0.09 -7.89 -9.05
CA ALA A 143 1.29 -8.58 -8.61
C ALA A 143 2.07 -9.01 -9.87
N GLU A 144 3.29 -8.51 -10.02
CA GLU A 144 4.30 -9.15 -10.87
C GLU A 144 4.68 -10.51 -10.28
#